data_AF-A0A519S2C7-F1
#
_entry.id   AF-A0A519S2C7-F1
#
_cell.length_a   1.000
_cell.length_b   1.000
_cell.length_c   1.000
_cell.angle_alpha   90.00
_cell.angle_beta   90.00
_cell.angle_gamma   90.00
#
_symmetry.space_group_name_H-M   'P 1'
#
loop_
_entity.id
_entity.type
_entity.pdbx_description
1 polymer ?
#
loop_
_entity_poly.entity_id
_entity_poly.type
_entity_poly.pdbx_seq_one_letter_code
_entity_poly.pdbx_strand_id
1 'polypeptide(L)'
;MRKKLMGLLTISSLPFSKIYGISPVSNMAGSYTYKLFKKNDRYGKGILVSSSYGKNDDPNAIAFVDEVITPLHRHLEAHDSPGDFAPQYIDEYKFFIPNGGAYILKRNRIGSLLLGVCLLAIGIHELTPYAWLGGGFNIGRVCFLLFTLVGGPAIILSGFTEITFDKGSRLLTRKNPIGLGNRTYSFDDFNGIQTVRKSTNMIYSGTDVQVYFLRPDRQKEDVLVLSSFFGTKKVERFVAEVNSILIKQTK
;
A
#
# COMPACT_ATOMS: atom_id res chain seq x y z
N MET A 1 -16.86 15.27 -17.73
CA MET A 1 -15.68 15.58 -18.56
C MET A 1 -15.63 14.70 -19.82
N ARG A 2 -15.08 15.22 -20.93
CA ARG A 2 -14.91 14.48 -22.20
C ARG A 2 -13.41 14.37 -22.51
N LYS A 3 -12.91 13.16 -22.74
CA LYS A 3 -11.59 12.92 -23.33
C LYS A 3 -11.75 13.00 -24.84
N LYS A 4 -10.94 13.82 -25.50
CA LYS A 4 -10.95 13.95 -26.96
C LYS A 4 -9.68 13.39 -27.59
N LEU A 5 -9.79 12.70 -28.72
CA LEU A 5 -8.68 12.34 -29.60
C LEU A 5 -8.46 13.51 -30.56
N MET A 6 -7.23 14.02 -30.62
CA MET A 6 -6.86 15.13 -31.51
C MET A 6 -7.78 16.36 -31.38
N GLY A 7 -8.32 16.62 -30.18
CA GLY A 7 -9.22 17.76 -29.91
C GLY A 7 -10.62 17.66 -30.53
N LEU A 8 -10.89 16.66 -31.38
CA LEU A 8 -12.10 16.57 -32.20
C LEU A 8 -13.03 15.44 -31.74
N LEU A 9 -12.52 14.21 -31.61
CA LEU A 9 -13.36 13.04 -31.37
C LEU A 9 -13.46 12.73 -29.88
N THR A 10 -14.66 12.82 -29.29
CA THR A 10 -14.85 12.40 -27.90
C THR A 10 -14.72 10.88 -27.78
N ILE A 11 -13.62 10.41 -27.20
CA ILE A 11 -13.31 8.98 -27.03
C ILE A 11 -13.87 8.43 -25.72
N SER A 12 -14.11 9.28 -24.73
CA SER A 12 -14.78 8.87 -23.50
C SER A 12 -15.44 10.06 -22.83
N SER A 13 -16.67 9.88 -22.33
CA SER A 13 -17.32 10.82 -21.42
C SER A 13 -17.37 10.21 -20.02
N LEU A 14 -17.03 11.02 -19.01
CA LEU A 14 -17.21 10.69 -17.60
C LEU A 14 -18.25 11.65 -17.02
N PRO A 15 -19.45 11.18 -16.62
CA PRO A 15 -20.44 12.02 -15.96
C PRO A 15 -19.93 12.46 -14.59
N PHE A 16 -20.33 13.66 -14.16
CA PHE A 16 -19.90 14.23 -12.88
C PHE A 16 -20.28 13.35 -11.69
N SER A 17 -21.45 12.71 -11.73
CA SER A 17 -21.91 11.78 -10.69
C SER A 17 -21.00 10.58 -10.43
N LYS A 18 -20.11 10.24 -11.38
CA LYS A 18 -19.14 9.13 -11.23
C LYS A 18 -17.77 9.59 -10.73
N ILE A 19 -17.54 10.89 -10.59
CA ILE A 19 -16.29 11.46 -10.10
C ILE A 19 -16.28 11.36 -8.58
N TYR A 20 -15.19 10.84 -8.03
CA TYR A 20 -14.95 10.86 -6.58
C TYR A 20 -14.35 12.20 -6.17
N GLY A 21 -13.32 12.65 -6.89
CA GLY A 21 -12.63 13.88 -6.60
C GLY A 21 -11.32 13.96 -7.35
N ILE A 22 -10.57 15.01 -7.06
CA ILE A 22 -9.21 15.25 -7.56
C ILE A 22 -8.28 15.27 -6.36
N SER A 23 -7.21 14.49 -6.41
CA SER A 23 -6.24 14.39 -5.31
C SER A 23 -4.81 14.48 -5.83
N PRO A 24 -3.88 15.02 -5.03
CA PRO A 24 -2.46 15.01 -5.38
C PRO A 24 -1.92 13.57 -5.37
N VAL A 25 -1.04 13.28 -6.31
CA VAL A 25 -0.32 12.02 -6.44
C VAL A 25 1.15 12.34 -6.58
N SER A 26 1.92 11.99 -5.56
CA SER A 26 3.38 12.11 -5.56
C SER A 26 4.00 11.15 -6.56
N ASN A 27 4.96 11.66 -7.32
CA ASN A 27 5.76 10.94 -8.29
C ASN A 27 7.17 10.72 -7.74
N MET A 28 7.97 9.96 -8.49
CA MET A 28 9.39 9.78 -8.19
C MET A 28 10.11 11.14 -8.21
N ALA A 29 11.12 11.32 -7.34
CA ALA A 29 11.89 12.57 -7.18
C ALA A 29 11.14 13.78 -6.56
N GLY A 30 10.08 13.54 -5.78
CA GLY A 30 9.45 14.58 -4.95
C GLY A 30 8.51 15.53 -5.69
N SER A 31 8.32 15.33 -6.99
CA SER A 31 7.28 16.02 -7.76
C SER A 31 5.89 15.42 -7.49
N TYR A 32 4.83 16.14 -7.80
CA TYR A 32 3.46 15.66 -7.71
C TYR A 32 2.59 16.16 -8.86
N THR A 33 1.50 15.44 -9.09
CA THR A 33 0.48 15.76 -10.10
C THR A 33 -0.91 15.60 -9.48
N TYR A 34 -1.90 16.35 -9.94
CA TYR A 34 -3.28 16.12 -9.56
C TYR A 34 -3.95 15.15 -10.53
N LYS A 35 -4.63 14.16 -9.95
CA LYS A 35 -5.38 13.16 -10.71
C LYS A 35 -6.82 13.11 -10.26
N LEU A 36 -7.71 12.96 -11.22
CA LEU A 36 -9.11 12.71 -11.00
C LEU A 36 -9.35 11.22 -10.77
N PHE A 37 -10.13 10.90 -9.74
CA PHE A 37 -10.51 9.54 -9.38
C PHE A 37 -12.01 9.33 -9.55
N LYS A 38 -12.40 8.09 -9.83
CA LYS A 38 -13.81 7.69 -10.00
C LYS A 38 -14.33 7.09 -8.69
N LYS A 39 -15.62 7.24 -8.40
CA LYS A 39 -16.26 6.65 -7.20
C LYS A 39 -16.06 5.14 -7.11
N ASN A 40 -16.00 4.44 -8.25
CA ASN A 40 -15.80 3.00 -8.35
C ASN A 40 -14.34 2.54 -8.55
N ASP A 41 -13.38 3.47 -8.55
CA ASP A 41 -11.94 3.18 -8.70
C ASP A 41 -11.10 4.26 -8.00
N ARG A 42 -11.37 4.49 -6.71
CA ARG A 42 -10.77 5.57 -5.90
C ARG A 42 -9.27 5.41 -5.72
N TYR A 43 -8.80 4.16 -5.66
CA TYR A 43 -7.38 3.80 -5.52
C TYR A 43 -6.73 3.46 -6.88
N GLY A 44 -7.39 3.88 -7.95
CA GLY A 44 -7.07 3.63 -9.35
C GLY A 44 -5.78 4.26 -9.86
N LYS A 45 -5.56 4.18 -11.17
CA LYS A 45 -4.49 4.96 -11.84
C LYS A 45 -4.80 6.47 -11.81
N GLY A 46 -6.07 6.81 -11.72
CA GLY A 46 -6.58 8.17 -11.89
C GLY A 46 -6.45 8.67 -13.34
N ILE A 47 -7.05 9.82 -13.61
CA ILE A 47 -6.93 10.56 -14.87
C ILE A 47 -6.12 11.81 -14.58
N LEU A 48 -4.99 12.01 -15.27
CA LEU A 48 -4.17 13.21 -15.11
C LEU A 48 -4.97 14.46 -15.52
N VAL A 49 -5.03 15.45 -14.64
CA VAL A 49 -5.77 16.71 -14.87
C VAL A 49 -4.93 17.97 -14.65
N SER A 50 -3.68 17.84 -14.22
CA SER A 50 -2.76 18.97 -14.05
C SER A 50 -1.40 18.70 -14.69
N SER A 51 -0.59 19.77 -14.76
CA SER A 51 0.87 19.69 -14.93
C SER A 51 1.53 19.01 -13.72
N SER A 52 2.83 18.71 -13.85
CA SER A 52 3.65 18.25 -12.74
C SER A 52 4.24 19.44 -12.00
N TYR A 53 4.14 19.44 -10.67
CA TYR A 53 4.66 20.46 -9.77
C TYR A 53 5.79 19.90 -8.92
N GLY A 54 6.78 20.73 -8.58
CA GLY A 54 7.97 20.30 -7.82
C GLY A 54 8.01 20.81 -6.38
N LYS A 55 7.19 21.81 -6.04
CA LYS A 55 7.18 22.44 -4.71
C LYS A 55 5.75 22.77 -4.30
N ASN A 56 5.49 22.74 -2.99
CA ASN A 56 4.17 23.02 -2.44
C ASN A 56 3.79 24.51 -2.52
N ASP A 57 4.77 25.39 -2.70
CA ASP A 57 4.61 26.85 -2.82
C ASP A 57 4.60 27.34 -4.28
N ASP A 58 4.49 26.42 -5.26
CA ASP A 58 4.39 26.79 -6.67
C ASP A 58 3.10 27.61 -6.92
N PRO A 59 3.20 28.86 -7.39
CA PRO A 59 2.02 29.71 -7.62
C PRO A 59 1.00 29.08 -8.58
N ASN A 60 1.45 28.28 -9.54
CA ASN A 60 0.55 27.61 -10.48
C ASN A 60 -0.18 26.43 -9.82
N ALA A 61 0.48 25.74 -8.89
CA ALA A 61 -0.16 24.69 -8.12
C ALA A 61 -1.23 25.27 -7.19
N ILE A 62 -0.93 26.40 -6.53
CA ILE A 62 -1.86 27.14 -5.67
C ILE A 62 -3.07 27.62 -6.49
N ALA A 63 -2.82 28.30 -7.62
CA ALA A 63 -3.90 28.75 -8.51
C ALA A 63 -4.77 27.58 -9.00
N PHE A 64 -4.16 26.45 -9.37
CA PHE A 64 -4.93 25.26 -9.78
C PHE A 64 -5.80 24.70 -8.65
N VAL A 65 -5.32 24.72 -7.40
CA VAL A 65 -6.10 24.31 -6.23
C VAL A 65 -7.29 25.25 -6.01
N ASP A 66 -7.04 26.56 -6.02
CA ASP A 66 -8.02 27.58 -5.68
C ASP A 66 -9.09 27.75 -6.77
N GLU A 67 -8.69 27.75 -8.04
CA GLU A 67 -9.57 28.04 -9.17
C GLU A 67 -10.26 26.78 -9.72
N VAL A 68 -9.65 25.60 -9.58
CA VAL A 68 -10.17 24.36 -10.19
C VAL A 68 -10.59 23.34 -9.16
N ILE A 69 -9.70 22.96 -8.24
CA ILE A 69 -9.97 21.84 -7.32
C ILE A 69 -11.05 22.22 -6.31
N THR A 70 -10.89 23.33 -5.62
CA THR A 70 -11.80 23.78 -4.56
C THR A 70 -13.23 23.96 -5.07
N PRO A 71 -13.49 24.68 -6.18
CA PRO A 71 -14.84 24.81 -6.71
C PRO A 71 -15.43 23.47 -7.19
N LEU A 72 -14.61 22.60 -7.79
CA LEU A 72 -15.06 21.30 -8.24
C LEU A 72 -15.44 20.38 -7.08
N HIS A 73 -14.65 20.35 -6.01
CA HIS A 73 -14.97 19.55 -4.81
C HIS A 73 -16.25 20.06 -4.14
N ARG A 74 -16.41 21.38 -3.96
CA ARG A 74 -17.67 21.97 -3.46
C ARG A 74 -18.87 21.57 -4.31
N HIS A 75 -18.71 21.55 -5.63
CA HIS A 75 -19.77 21.14 -6.54
C HIS A 75 -20.07 19.64 -6.43
N LEU A 76 -19.05 18.79 -6.27
CA LEU A 76 -19.25 17.35 -6.03
C LEU A 76 -19.98 17.11 -4.72
N GLU A 77 -19.54 17.74 -3.63
CA GLU A 77 -20.15 17.62 -2.30
C GLU A 77 -21.64 18.03 -2.31
N ALA A 78 -21.99 19.10 -3.04
CA ALA A 78 -23.37 19.55 -3.18
C ALA A 78 -24.29 18.57 -3.95
N HIS A 79 -23.71 17.66 -4.74
CA HIS A 79 -24.42 16.69 -5.57
C HIS A 79 -24.19 15.23 -5.16
N ASP A 80 -23.34 15.00 -4.18
CA ASP A 80 -23.10 13.68 -3.63
C ASP A 80 -24.30 13.26 -2.78
N SER A 81 -24.80 12.05 -3.04
CA SER A 81 -25.87 11.47 -2.26
C SER A 81 -25.30 10.69 -1.07
N PRO A 82 -26.00 10.56 0.07
CA PRO A 82 -25.53 9.75 1.20
C PRO A 82 -25.15 8.31 0.83
N GLY A 83 -25.78 7.76 -0.21
CA GLY A 83 -25.46 6.44 -0.76
C GLY A 83 -24.13 6.33 -1.52
N ASP A 84 -23.58 7.44 -2.01
CA ASP A 84 -22.34 7.45 -2.80
C ASP A 84 -21.10 7.13 -1.97
N PHE A 85 -21.21 7.33 -0.65
CA PHE A 85 -20.17 7.05 0.33
C PHE A 85 -20.63 6.09 1.42
N ALA A 86 -21.77 5.42 1.21
CA ALA A 86 -22.28 4.45 2.18
C ALA A 86 -21.15 3.49 2.56
N PRO A 87 -20.80 3.39 3.86
CA PRO A 87 -19.78 2.46 4.31
C PRO A 87 -20.14 1.08 3.80
N GLN A 88 -19.19 0.38 3.17
CA GLN A 88 -19.42 -1.02 2.85
C GLN A 88 -19.67 -1.76 4.16
N TYR A 89 -20.85 -2.34 4.29
CA TYR A 89 -21.15 -3.21 5.43
C TYR A 89 -20.16 -4.37 5.41
N ILE A 90 -19.49 -4.59 6.54
CA ILE A 90 -18.52 -5.68 6.72
C ILE A 90 -19.22 -6.74 7.55
N ASP A 91 -19.86 -7.64 6.82
CA ASP A 91 -20.41 -8.91 7.27
C ASP A 91 -19.31 -9.90 7.65
N GLU A 92 -18.27 -9.97 6.84
CA GLU A 92 -17.12 -10.85 7.03
C GLU A 92 -15.79 -10.14 6.74
N TYR A 93 -14.78 -10.46 7.55
CA TYR A 93 -13.41 -9.99 7.32
C TYR A 93 -12.70 -10.90 6.32
N LYS A 94 -12.54 -10.40 5.09
CA LYS A 94 -11.87 -11.15 4.02
C LYS A 94 -10.37 -11.20 4.24
N PHE A 95 -9.78 -10.13 4.77
CA PHE A 95 -8.33 -9.99 4.93
C PHE A 95 -7.84 -10.19 6.35
N PHE A 96 -8.74 -10.28 7.33
CA PHE A 96 -8.39 -10.47 8.73
C PHE A 96 -8.98 -11.75 9.30
N ILE A 97 -8.30 -12.32 10.27
CA ILE A 97 -8.80 -13.41 11.12
C ILE A 97 -9.19 -12.78 12.46
N PRO A 98 -10.48 -12.71 12.81
CA PRO A 98 -10.92 -12.24 14.11
C PRO A 98 -10.50 -13.24 15.19
N ASN A 99 -9.94 -12.75 16.30
CA ASN A 99 -9.50 -13.57 17.43
C ASN A 99 -9.66 -12.78 18.74
N GLY A 100 -10.76 -12.97 19.46
CA GLY A 100 -10.94 -12.44 20.81
C GLY A 100 -10.80 -10.91 20.95
N GLY A 101 -11.20 -10.14 19.93
CA GLY A 101 -11.04 -8.67 19.90
C GLY A 101 -9.78 -8.18 19.18
N ALA A 102 -8.87 -9.09 18.84
CA ALA A 102 -7.77 -8.86 17.91
C ALA A 102 -8.15 -9.28 16.48
N TYR A 103 -7.51 -8.67 15.50
CA TYR A 103 -7.68 -8.93 14.08
C TYR A 103 -6.32 -9.16 13.46
N ILE A 104 -6.04 -10.40 13.06
CA ILE A 104 -4.75 -10.81 12.52
C ILE A 104 -4.81 -10.73 11.00
N LEU A 105 -3.88 -10.00 10.39
CA LEU A 105 -3.81 -9.87 8.94
C LEU A 105 -3.44 -11.20 8.27
N LYS A 106 -4.29 -11.68 7.37
CA LYS A 106 -4.02 -12.87 6.56
C LYS A 106 -2.83 -12.61 5.64
N ARG A 107 -1.87 -13.53 5.65
CA ARG A 107 -0.69 -13.49 4.76
C ARG A 107 -0.48 -14.83 4.09
N ASN A 108 -0.18 -14.79 2.80
CA ASN A 108 0.25 -15.98 2.07
C ASN A 108 1.75 -16.19 2.31
N ARG A 109 2.10 -17.31 2.94
CA ARG A 109 3.49 -17.66 3.30
C ARG A 109 4.13 -18.62 2.30
N ILE A 110 3.36 -19.12 1.32
CA ILE A 110 3.80 -20.15 0.38
C ILE A 110 4.98 -19.66 -0.47
N GLY A 111 4.94 -18.42 -0.95
CA GLY A 111 6.02 -17.86 -1.77
C GLY A 111 7.36 -17.80 -1.03
N SER A 112 7.35 -17.30 0.22
CA SER A 112 8.54 -17.27 1.08
C SER A 112 9.04 -18.66 1.46
N LEU A 113 8.11 -19.61 1.69
CA LEU A 113 8.46 -20.99 1.99
C LEU A 113 9.16 -21.66 0.80
N LEU A 114 8.55 -21.59 -0.38
CA LEU A 114 9.11 -22.19 -1.60
C LEU A 114 10.48 -21.59 -1.94
N LEU A 115 10.58 -20.26 -2.00
CA LEU A 115 11.83 -19.60 -2.32
C LEU A 115 12.92 -19.90 -1.29
N GLY A 116 12.59 -19.81 -0.01
CA GLY A 116 13.56 -20.04 1.06
C GLY A 116 14.04 -21.49 1.14
N VAL A 117 13.15 -22.46 0.95
CA VAL A 117 13.51 -23.89 0.89
C VAL A 117 14.37 -24.18 -0.33
N CYS A 118 14.05 -23.63 -1.50
CA CYS A 118 14.88 -23.77 -2.69
C CYS A 118 16.29 -23.20 -2.49
N LEU A 119 16.40 -22.00 -1.91
CA LEU A 119 17.71 -21.41 -1.61
C LEU A 119 18.50 -22.26 -0.62
N LEU A 120 17.85 -22.77 0.42
CA LEU A 120 18.50 -23.62 1.40
C LEU A 120 18.97 -24.95 0.80
N ALA A 121 18.16 -25.57 -0.07
CA ALA A 121 18.53 -26.78 -0.79
C ALA A 121 19.75 -26.55 -1.70
N ILE A 122 19.79 -25.42 -2.43
CA ILE A 122 20.95 -25.01 -3.24
C ILE A 122 22.18 -24.81 -2.34
N GLY A 123 22.02 -24.12 -1.21
CA GLY A 123 23.11 -23.91 -0.27
C GLY A 123 23.68 -25.21 0.30
N ILE A 124 22.82 -26.18 0.65
CA ILE A 124 23.24 -27.51 1.10
C ILE A 124 23.94 -28.27 -0.02
N HIS A 125 23.41 -28.24 -1.24
CA HIS A 125 24.05 -28.85 -2.41
C HIS A 125 25.48 -28.34 -2.62
N GLU A 126 25.70 -27.03 -2.49
CA GLU A 126 27.02 -26.42 -2.62
C GLU A 126 28.01 -26.78 -1.50
N LEU A 127 27.57 -27.45 -0.43
CA LEU A 127 28.44 -28.04 0.59
C LEU A 127 28.80 -29.51 0.30
N THR A 128 28.22 -30.11 -0.73
CA THR A 128 28.50 -31.51 -1.11
C THR A 128 29.72 -31.61 -2.04
N PRO A 129 30.29 -32.82 -2.23
CA PRO A 129 31.34 -33.04 -3.22
C PRO A 129 30.94 -32.70 -4.66
N TYR A 130 29.64 -32.59 -4.95
CA TYR A 130 29.09 -32.28 -6.27
C TYR A 130 28.75 -30.79 -6.46
N ALA A 131 29.28 -29.91 -5.59
CA ALA A 131 29.06 -28.46 -5.64
C ALA A 131 29.33 -27.87 -7.04
N TRP A 132 28.39 -27.08 -7.56
CA TRP A 132 28.50 -26.45 -8.87
C TRP A 132 29.59 -25.40 -8.92
N LEU A 133 29.85 -24.70 -7.81
CA LEU A 133 30.91 -23.70 -7.69
C LEU A 133 32.28 -24.31 -7.36
N GLY A 134 32.37 -25.65 -7.28
CA GLY A 134 33.59 -26.38 -6.92
C GLY A 134 33.97 -26.23 -5.44
N GLY A 135 35.12 -26.81 -5.05
CA GLY A 135 35.56 -26.92 -3.66
C GLY A 135 36.34 -25.73 -3.07
N GLY A 136 36.68 -24.71 -3.87
CA GLY A 136 37.54 -23.60 -3.45
C GLY A 136 36.87 -22.60 -2.51
N PHE A 137 37.67 -21.88 -1.71
CA PHE A 137 37.24 -20.79 -0.82
C PHE A 137 37.42 -19.41 -1.47
N ASN A 138 36.83 -19.20 -2.65
CA ASN A 138 36.80 -17.87 -3.24
C ASN A 138 35.70 -17.01 -2.58
N ILE A 139 35.90 -15.69 -2.60
CA ILE A 139 34.95 -14.74 -1.99
C ILE A 139 33.53 -14.89 -2.57
N GLY A 140 33.42 -15.17 -3.88
CA GLY A 140 32.15 -15.37 -4.56
C GLY A 140 31.34 -16.53 -3.99
N ARG A 141 31.98 -17.69 -3.76
CA ARG A 141 31.32 -18.85 -3.16
C ARG A 141 30.96 -18.61 -1.70
N VAL A 142 31.81 -17.93 -0.94
CA VAL A 142 31.49 -17.57 0.46
C VAL A 142 30.24 -16.67 0.50
N CYS A 143 30.19 -15.63 -0.33
CA CYS A 143 29.01 -14.76 -0.42
C CYS A 143 27.76 -15.52 -0.89
N PHE A 144 27.91 -16.42 -1.87
CA PHE A 144 26.82 -17.26 -2.37
C PHE A 144 26.26 -18.17 -1.26
N LEU A 145 27.14 -18.90 -0.55
CA LEU A 145 26.77 -19.77 0.55
C LEU A 145 26.09 -19.02 1.68
N LEU A 146 26.60 -17.83 2.06
CA LEU A 146 25.95 -16.97 3.05
C LEU A 146 24.54 -16.56 2.60
N PHE A 147 24.39 -16.12 1.35
CA PHE A 147 23.09 -15.75 0.81
C PHE A 147 22.11 -16.94 0.81
N THR A 148 22.54 -18.13 0.42
CA THR A 148 21.66 -19.31 0.36
C THR A 148 21.34 -19.88 1.75
N LEU A 149 22.37 -20.08 2.59
CA LEU A 149 22.24 -20.77 3.87
C LEU A 149 21.71 -19.87 4.99
N VAL A 150 22.00 -18.56 4.94
CA VAL A 150 21.45 -17.58 5.90
C VAL A 150 20.23 -16.87 5.33
N GLY A 151 20.30 -16.45 4.07
CA GLY A 151 19.19 -15.76 3.40
C GLY A 151 17.98 -16.67 3.17
N GLY A 152 18.16 -17.96 2.89
CA GLY A 152 17.06 -18.93 2.79
C GLY A 152 16.19 -18.97 4.05
N PRO A 153 16.74 -19.33 5.24
CA PRO A 153 16.05 -19.25 6.51
C PRO A 153 15.47 -17.87 6.81
N ALA A 154 16.21 -16.79 6.55
CA ALA A 154 15.72 -15.42 6.76
C ALA A 154 14.47 -15.12 5.92
N ILE A 155 14.43 -15.56 4.66
CA ILE A 155 13.26 -15.40 3.78
C ILE A 155 12.08 -16.21 4.31
N ILE A 156 12.30 -17.47 4.73
CA ILE A 156 11.25 -18.29 5.35
C ILE A 156 10.65 -17.55 6.55
N LEU A 157 11.50 -17.16 7.51
CA LEU A 157 11.09 -16.50 8.75
C LEU A 157 10.40 -15.17 8.50
N SER A 158 10.85 -14.40 7.50
CA SER A 158 10.19 -13.14 7.11
C SER A 158 8.73 -13.34 6.69
N GLY A 159 8.42 -14.47 6.05
CA GLY A 159 7.06 -14.86 5.64
C GLY A 159 6.11 -15.08 6.81
N PHE A 160 6.63 -15.40 8.00
CA PHE A 160 5.86 -15.59 9.23
C PHE A 160 5.71 -14.30 10.05
N THR A 161 6.10 -13.14 9.50
CA THR A 161 5.78 -11.86 10.13
C THR A 161 4.27 -11.67 10.22
N GLU A 162 3.78 -11.50 11.43
CA GLU A 162 2.38 -11.25 11.77
C GLU A 162 2.12 -9.75 11.97
N ILE A 163 0.96 -9.29 11.52
CA ILE A 163 0.45 -7.95 11.82
C ILE A 163 -0.91 -8.13 12.50
N THR A 164 -1.03 -7.60 13.71
CA THR A 164 -2.19 -7.79 14.57
C THR A 164 -2.71 -6.45 15.05
N PHE A 165 -4.00 -6.24 14.85
CA PHE A 165 -4.74 -5.07 15.31
C PHE A 165 -5.57 -5.49 16.52
N ASP A 166 -5.26 -4.95 17.69
CA ASP A 166 -6.00 -5.25 18.92
C ASP A 166 -6.90 -4.07 19.28
N LYS A 167 -8.22 -4.28 19.23
CA LYS A 167 -9.20 -3.25 19.60
C LYS A 167 -9.24 -2.96 21.09
N GLY A 168 -8.98 -3.97 21.93
CA GLY A 168 -9.02 -3.84 23.38
C GLY A 168 -7.86 -2.99 23.88
N SER A 169 -6.63 -3.34 23.49
CA SER A 169 -5.43 -2.56 23.85
C SER A 169 -5.21 -1.33 22.97
N ARG A 170 -5.95 -1.18 21.86
CA ARG A 170 -5.78 -0.11 20.86
C ARG A 170 -4.38 -0.07 20.25
N LEU A 171 -3.81 -1.24 19.98
CA LEU A 171 -2.45 -1.38 19.46
C LEU A 171 -2.43 -2.07 18.10
N LEU A 172 -1.60 -1.54 17.20
CA LEU A 172 -1.16 -2.23 15.99
C LEU A 172 0.24 -2.80 16.27
N THR A 173 0.36 -4.12 16.21
CA THR A 173 1.64 -4.81 16.40
C THR A 173 2.09 -5.51 15.13
N ARG A 174 3.36 -5.35 14.77
CA ARG A 174 4.08 -6.15 13.80
C ARG A 174 5.08 -7.01 14.55
N LYS A 175 4.95 -8.33 14.45
CA LYS A 175 5.85 -9.30 15.09
C LYS A 175 6.43 -10.27 14.07
N ASN A 176 7.74 -10.40 14.07
CA ASN A 176 8.52 -11.35 13.31
C ASN A 176 9.08 -12.39 14.29
N PRO A 177 9.07 -13.70 13.97
CA PRO A 177 9.61 -14.76 14.83
C PRO A 177 11.03 -14.50 15.37
N ILE A 178 11.88 -13.81 14.59
CA ILE A 178 13.27 -13.49 15.00
C ILE A 178 13.42 -12.13 15.69
N GLY A 179 12.31 -11.44 15.99
CA GLY A 179 12.31 -10.10 16.61
C GLY A 179 12.69 -8.95 15.66
N LEU A 180 13.28 -9.24 14.51
CA LEU A 180 13.75 -8.23 13.57
C LEU A 180 12.59 -7.45 12.94
N GLY A 181 12.60 -6.13 13.15
CA GLY A 181 11.59 -5.22 12.60
C GLY A 181 10.26 -5.24 13.35
N ASN A 182 10.24 -5.78 14.58
CA ASN A 182 9.08 -5.68 15.46
C ASN A 182 8.76 -4.21 15.75
N ARG A 183 7.48 -3.87 15.64
CA ARG A 183 6.99 -2.52 15.89
C ARG A 183 5.63 -2.59 16.55
N THR A 184 5.39 -1.66 17.45
CA THR A 184 4.08 -1.43 18.07
C THR A 184 3.72 0.03 17.87
N TYR A 185 2.47 0.28 17.49
CA TYR A 185 1.90 1.60 17.28
C TYR A 185 0.59 1.71 18.05
N SER A 186 0.34 2.85 18.69
CA SER A 186 -0.97 3.15 19.25
C SER A 186 -1.94 3.50 18.13
N PHE A 187 -3.21 3.12 18.25
CA PHE A 187 -4.26 3.62 17.38
C PHE A 187 -4.48 5.13 17.58
N ASP A 188 -4.10 5.68 18.74
CA ASP A 188 -4.22 7.11 19.01
C ASP A 188 -3.21 7.94 18.19
N ASP A 189 -2.10 7.33 17.76
CA ASP A 189 -1.10 7.97 16.90
C ASP A 189 -1.45 7.86 15.41
N PHE A 190 -2.58 7.26 15.05
CA PHE A 190 -2.95 7.00 13.66
C PHE A 190 -3.27 8.31 12.92
N ASN A 191 -2.51 8.59 11.85
CA ASN A 191 -2.69 9.81 11.04
C ASN A 191 -3.38 9.57 9.69
N GLY A 192 -3.46 8.31 9.23
CA GLY A 192 -4.20 7.99 8.01
C GLY A 192 -3.72 6.76 7.25
N ILE A 193 -4.43 6.48 6.16
CA ILE A 193 -4.08 5.42 5.19
C ILE A 193 -3.76 6.08 3.86
N GLN A 194 -2.67 5.64 3.24
CA GLN A 194 -2.34 6.01 1.86
C GLN A 194 -2.08 4.77 1.01
N THR A 195 -2.29 4.93 -0.30
CA THR A 195 -1.98 3.87 -1.27
C THR A 195 -0.83 4.28 -2.16
N VAL A 196 0.18 3.42 -2.28
CA VAL A 196 1.36 3.67 -3.11
C VAL A 196 1.36 2.70 -4.28
N ARG A 197 1.22 3.23 -5.50
CA ARG A 197 1.30 2.42 -6.73
C ARG A 197 2.76 2.17 -7.08
N LYS A 198 3.13 0.91 -7.22
CA LYS A 198 4.47 0.47 -7.62
C LYS A 198 4.52 0.12 -9.10
N SER A 199 5.65 0.43 -9.71
CA SER A 199 5.99 0.00 -11.06
C SER A 199 7.43 -0.47 -11.10
N THR A 200 7.68 -1.62 -11.72
CA THR A 200 9.01 -2.16 -11.99
C THR A 200 9.23 -2.08 -13.49
N ASN A 201 10.31 -1.43 -13.94
CA ASN A 201 10.58 -1.21 -15.37
C ASN A 201 9.39 -0.57 -16.10
N MET A 202 8.77 0.45 -15.49
CA MET A 202 7.56 1.13 -15.98
C MET A 202 6.29 0.26 -16.09
N ILE A 203 6.35 -1.02 -15.70
CA ILE A 203 5.20 -1.93 -15.67
C ILE A 203 4.62 -1.93 -14.25
N TYR A 204 3.31 -1.75 -14.12
CA TYR A 204 2.62 -1.78 -12.82
C TYR A 204 2.86 -3.13 -12.11
N SER A 205 3.40 -3.05 -10.90
CA SER A 205 3.78 -4.21 -10.07
C SER A 205 2.97 -4.35 -8.79
N GLY A 206 1.99 -3.47 -8.56
CA GLY A 206 1.04 -3.57 -7.46
C GLY A 206 0.73 -2.23 -6.78
N THR A 207 -0.19 -2.26 -5.84
CA THR A 207 -0.52 -1.11 -4.97
C THR A 207 -0.34 -1.52 -3.52
N ASP A 208 0.51 -0.79 -2.81
CA ASP A 208 0.72 -0.95 -1.37
C ASP A 208 -0.32 -0.14 -0.62
N VAL A 209 -0.88 -0.72 0.45
CA VAL A 209 -1.72 -0.02 1.42
C VAL A 209 -0.87 0.21 2.66
N GLN A 210 -0.66 1.48 2.97
CA GLN A 210 0.22 1.95 4.04
C GLN A 210 -0.60 2.69 5.09
N VAL A 211 -0.28 2.46 6.35
CA VAL A 211 -0.77 3.25 7.48
C VAL A 211 0.34 4.16 7.99
N TYR A 212 -0.04 5.37 8.35
CA TYR A 212 0.84 6.43 8.83
C TYR A 212 0.54 6.69 10.31
N PHE A 213 1.60 6.77 11.10
CA PHE A 213 1.53 7.07 12.53
C PHE A 213 2.37 8.30 12.85
N LEU A 214 1.74 9.32 13.45
CA LEU A 214 2.41 10.50 13.95
C LEU A 214 2.61 10.35 15.45
N ARG A 215 3.82 9.91 15.83
CA ARG A 215 4.13 9.74 17.26
C ARG A 215 4.47 11.10 17.88
N PRO A 216 4.06 11.36 19.14
CA PRO A 216 4.33 12.63 19.81
C PRO A 216 5.83 12.91 20.00
N ASP A 217 6.68 11.87 19.99
CA ASP A 217 8.13 11.97 20.16
C ASP A 217 8.92 12.19 18.86
N ARG A 218 8.27 12.15 17.69
CA ARG A 218 8.93 12.24 16.38
C ARG A 218 8.24 13.19 15.43
N GLN A 219 9.04 14.06 14.81
CA GLN A 219 8.55 14.99 13.78
C GLN A 219 8.24 14.31 12.43
N LYS A 220 8.60 13.04 12.24
CA LYS A 220 8.35 12.29 11.00
C LYS A 220 7.35 11.17 11.26
N GLU A 221 6.44 11.00 10.32
CA GLU A 221 5.49 9.90 10.34
C GLU A 221 6.22 8.57 10.18
N ASP A 222 5.87 7.61 11.03
CA ASP A 222 6.26 6.23 10.84
C ASP A 222 5.26 5.57 9.87
N VAL A 223 5.79 4.85 8.89
CA VAL A 223 4.99 4.18 7.86
C VAL A 223 5.06 2.68 8.03
N LEU A 224 3.89 2.02 8.00
CA LEU A 224 3.79 0.57 7.93
C LEU A 224 3.00 0.13 6.70
N VAL A 225 3.65 -0.64 5.83
CA VAL A 225 2.97 -1.34 4.73
C VAL A 225 2.20 -2.53 5.31
N LEU A 226 0.87 -2.50 5.20
CA LEU A 226 0.03 -3.61 5.64
C LEU A 226 0.05 -4.74 4.61
N SER A 227 -0.26 -4.40 3.37
CA SER A 227 -0.39 -5.38 2.27
C SER A 227 -0.15 -4.73 0.91
N SER A 228 0.15 -5.57 -0.08
CA SER A 228 0.32 -5.22 -1.48
C SER A 228 -0.69 -5.99 -2.33
N PHE A 229 -1.39 -5.29 -3.23
CA PHE A 229 -2.40 -5.90 -4.09
C PHE A 229 -2.11 -5.66 -5.56
N PHE A 230 -2.31 -6.70 -6.38
CA PHE A 230 -2.44 -6.55 -7.82
C PHE A 230 -3.89 -6.19 -8.14
N GLY A 231 -4.13 -4.92 -8.52
CA GLY A 231 -5.46 -4.41 -8.84
C GLY A 231 -6.14 -3.66 -7.70
N THR A 232 -7.14 -2.84 -8.05
CA THR A 232 -7.66 -1.76 -7.18
C THR A 232 -8.92 -2.17 -6.40
N LYS A 233 -9.70 -3.13 -6.90
CA LYS A 233 -10.93 -3.62 -6.24
C LYS A 233 -10.68 -4.19 -4.84
N LYS A 234 -9.58 -4.93 -4.66
CA LYS A 234 -9.22 -5.51 -3.36
C LYS A 234 -8.77 -4.44 -2.36
N VAL A 235 -8.16 -3.36 -2.85
CA VAL A 235 -7.68 -2.25 -2.03
C VAL A 235 -8.85 -1.57 -1.32
N GLU A 236 -9.95 -1.32 -2.01
CA GLU A 236 -11.12 -0.65 -1.42
C GLU A 236 -11.74 -1.44 -0.26
N ARG A 237 -12.02 -2.74 -0.46
CA ARG A 237 -12.52 -3.61 0.63
C ARG A 237 -11.50 -3.73 1.76
N PHE A 238 -10.20 -3.81 1.45
CA PHE A 238 -9.16 -3.88 2.46
C PHE A 238 -9.10 -2.62 3.32
N VAL A 239 -9.15 -1.43 2.71
CA VAL A 239 -9.17 -0.15 3.43
C VAL A 239 -10.43 -0.02 4.28
N ALA A 240 -11.59 -0.47 3.77
CA ALA A 240 -12.82 -0.50 4.56
C ALA A 240 -12.68 -1.38 5.83
N GLU A 241 -12.12 -2.59 5.70
CA GLU A 241 -11.85 -3.49 6.83
C GLU A 241 -10.84 -2.90 7.82
N VAL A 242 -9.80 -2.23 7.34
CA VAL A 242 -8.83 -1.54 8.22
C VAL A 242 -9.53 -0.43 9.00
N ASN A 243 -10.33 0.40 8.33
CA ASN A 243 -11.05 1.51 8.96
C ASN A 243 -12.08 1.02 9.99
N SER A 244 -12.77 -0.10 9.74
CA SER A 244 -13.70 -0.69 10.73
C SER A 244 -13.00 -1.25 11.97
N ILE A 245 -11.68 -1.44 11.90
CA ILE A 245 -10.86 -1.89 13.01
C ILE A 245 -10.25 -0.69 13.77
N LEU A 246 -9.64 0.25 13.04
CA LEU A 246 -8.90 1.39 13.61
C LEU A 246 -9.80 2.54 14.07
N ILE A 247 -10.77 2.93 13.24
CA ILE A 247 -11.59 4.10 13.51
C ILE A 247 -12.72 3.69 14.43
N LYS A 248 -12.82 4.37 15.57
CA LYS A 248 -13.93 4.19 16.50
C LYS A 248 -15.21 4.56 15.73
N GLN A 249 -16.09 3.58 15.51
CA GLN A 249 -17.43 3.90 15.01
C GLN A 249 -18.16 4.61 16.14
N THR A 250 -18.16 5.94 16.11
CA THR A 250 -19.14 6.74 16.85
C THR A 250 -20.51 6.35 16.33
N LYS A 251 -21.25 5.62 17.17
CA LYS A 251 -22.70 5.45 17.01
C LYS A 251 -23.40 6.79 17.16
#